data_AF-A0A9D5UV34-F1
#
_entry.id   AF-A0A9D5UV34-F1
#
_cell.length_a   1.000
_cell.length_b   1.000
_cell.length_c   1.000
_cell.angle_alpha   90.00
_cell.angle_beta   90.00
_cell.angle_gamma   90.00
#
_symmetry.space_group_name_H-M   'P 1'
#
loop_
_entity.id
_entity.type
_entity.pdbx_description
1 polymer ?
#
loop_
_entity_poly.entity_id
_entity_poly.type
_entity_poly.pdbx_seq_one_letter_code
_entity_poly.pdbx_strand_id
1 'polypeptide(L)'
;MPLSKLQHEILVLLAAHRNPESYVAGATALNQHGPRFSGDIDIFHDHEDAVSLAAEADARQLVEDGFSIQWLRRYPGFQAAVVA
;
A
#
# COMPACT_ATOMS: atom_id res chain seq x y z
N MET A 1 -15.20 -4.33 7.46
CA MET A 1 -14.67 -3.00 7.10
C MET A 1 -15.26 -2.55 5.79
N PRO A 2 -15.85 -1.36 5.66
CA PRO A 2 -15.96 -0.79 4.34
C PRO A 2 -14.61 -0.12 4.08
N LEU A 3 -13.66 -0.88 3.54
CA LEU A 3 -12.62 -0.23 2.74
C LEU A 3 -13.33 0.57 1.66
N SER A 4 -12.84 1.75 1.32
CA SER A 4 -13.38 2.44 0.16
C SER A 4 -13.21 1.55 -1.08
N LYS A 5 -14.04 1.76 -2.11
CA LYS A 5 -13.91 1.03 -3.37
C LYS A 5 -12.48 1.16 -3.93
N LEU A 6 -11.92 2.36 -3.86
CA LEU A 6 -10.53 2.65 -4.25
C LEU A 6 -9.52 1.83 -3.44
N GLN A 7 -9.63 1.81 -2.11
CA GLN A 7 -8.71 1.02 -1.26
C GLN A 7 -8.80 -0.47 -1.58
N HIS A 8 -10.00 -0.98 -1.85
CA HIS A 8 -10.18 -2.38 -2.22
C HIS A 8 -9.53 -2.71 -3.58
N GLU A 9 -9.76 -1.86 -4.60
CA GLU A 9 -9.15 -2.02 -5.92
C GLU A 9 -7.61 -1.98 -5.83
N ILE A 10 -7.06 -1.00 -5.10
CA ILE A 10 -5.60 -0.90 -4.86
C ILE A 10 -5.09 -2.16 -4.18
N LEU A 11 -5.72 -2.63 -3.10
CA LEU A 11 -5.27 -3.83 -2.39
C LEU A 11 -5.31 -5.09 -3.27
N VAL A 12 -6.31 -5.22 -4.14
CA VAL A 12 -6.41 -6.35 -5.08
C VAL A 12 -5.28 -6.32 -6.10
N LEU A 13 -4.97 -5.15 -6.66
CA LEU A 13 -3.86 -4.99 -7.62
C LEU A 13 -2.52 -5.28 -6.96
N LEU A 14 -2.30 -4.69 -5.78
CA LEU A 14 -1.06 -4.80 -5.03
C LEU A 14 -0.83 -6.21 -4.48
N ALA A 15 -1.88 -6.99 -4.21
CA ALA A 15 -1.78 -8.37 -3.72
C ALA A 15 -0.97 -9.29 -4.64
N ALA A 16 -0.97 -9.04 -5.95
CA ALA A 16 -0.18 -9.81 -6.92
C ALA A 16 1.34 -9.70 -6.69
N HIS A 17 1.79 -8.64 -6.01
CA HIS A 17 3.20 -8.33 -5.76
C HIS A 17 3.62 -8.57 -4.30
N ARG A 18 2.75 -9.20 -3.48
CA ARG A 18 3.09 -9.50 -2.09
C ARG A 18 3.82 -10.82 -1.98
N ASN A 19 4.75 -10.86 -1.03
CA ASN A 19 5.51 -12.03 -0.64
C ASN A 19 5.34 -12.24 0.88
N PRO A 20 5.81 -13.36 1.46
CA PRO A 20 5.65 -13.63 2.90
C PRO A 20 6.28 -12.59 3.83
N GLU A 21 7.25 -11.81 3.35
CA GLU A 21 7.90 -10.72 4.08
C GLU A 21 7.19 -9.37 3.87
N SER A 22 6.05 -9.35 3.18
CA SER A 22 5.25 -8.17 2.88
C SER A 22 3.86 -8.29 3.48
N TYR A 23 3.54 -7.45 4.46
CA TYR A 23 2.29 -7.57 5.22
C TYR A 23 1.55 -6.24 5.35
N VAL A 24 0.23 -6.32 5.22
CA VAL A 24 -0.66 -5.19 5.48
C VAL A 24 -0.68 -4.92 6.98
N ALA A 25 -0.48 -3.67 7.37
CA ALA A 25 -0.36 -3.25 8.75
C ALA A 25 -1.29 -2.07 9.06
N GLY A 26 -1.00 -1.37 10.16
CA GLY A 26 -1.64 -0.12 10.53
C GLY A 26 -3.14 -0.25 10.75
N ALA A 27 -3.85 0.86 10.53
CA ALA A 27 -5.29 0.91 10.77
C ALA A 27 -6.08 -0.02 9.83
N THR A 28 -5.55 -0.29 8.64
CA THR A 28 -6.13 -1.24 7.68
C THR A 28 -6.18 -2.66 8.25
N ALA A 29 -5.07 -3.14 8.83
CA ALA A 29 -5.05 -4.45 9.49
C ALA A 29 -5.81 -4.46 10.83
N LEU A 30 -5.57 -3.45 11.69
CA LEU A 30 -6.16 -3.39 13.03
C LEU A 30 -7.69 -3.30 13.02
N ASN A 31 -8.25 -2.60 12.04
CA ASN A 31 -9.69 -2.41 11.98
C ASN A 31 -10.39 -3.42 11.07
N GLN A 32 -9.75 -4.49 10.56
CA GLN A 32 -10.35 -5.45 9.61
C GLN A 32 -11.81 -5.85 9.95
N HIS A 33 -12.12 -6.00 11.24
CA HIS A 33 -13.46 -6.32 11.76
C HIS A 33 -14.07 -5.21 12.66
N GLY A 34 -13.42 -4.06 12.76
CA GLY A 34 -13.84 -2.92 13.56
C GLY A 34 -14.77 -1.95 12.81
N PRO A 35 -15.40 -1.01 13.53
CA PRO A 35 -16.36 -0.06 12.97
C PRO A 35 -15.72 1.15 12.29
N ARG A 36 -14.38 1.30 12.35
CA ARG A 36 -13.65 2.49 11.91
C ARG A 36 -13.01 2.30 10.54
N PHE A 37 -13.11 3.31 9.69
CA PHE A 37 -12.42 3.39 8.40
C PHE A 37 -10.92 3.71 8.55
N SER A 38 -10.09 3.07 7.74
CA SER A 38 -8.69 3.48 7.54
C SER A 38 -8.62 4.64 6.54
N GLY A 39 -7.76 5.63 6.81
CA GLY A 39 -7.52 6.75 5.88
C GLY A 39 -6.54 6.38 4.76
N ASP A 40 -5.76 5.33 4.95
CA ASP A 40 -4.61 4.93 4.16
C ASP A 40 -4.42 3.40 4.19
N ILE A 41 -3.46 2.91 3.40
CA ILE A 41 -3.01 1.53 3.38
C ILE A 41 -1.53 1.52 3.80
N ASP A 42 -1.21 0.75 4.82
CA ASP A 42 0.15 0.55 5.30
C ASP A 42 0.64 -0.85 4.88
N ILE A 43 1.78 -0.92 4.20
CA ILE A 43 2.45 -2.18 3.80
C ILE A 43 3.88 -2.16 4.32
N PHE A 44 4.22 -3.17 5.11
CA PHE A 44 5.52 -3.29 5.76
C PHE A 44 6.36 -4.37 5.07
N HIS A 45 7.69 -4.19 5.11
CA HIS A 45 8.66 -5.17 4.68
C HIS A 45 9.75 -5.33 5.74
N ASP A 46 10.29 -6.54 5.89
CA ASP A 46 11.31 -6.84 6.91
C ASP A 46 12.67 -6.20 6.63
N HIS A 47 12.94 -5.84 5.37
CA HIS A 47 14.20 -5.27 4.91
C HIS A 47 14.03 -3.87 4.28
N GLU A 48 14.96 -2.97 4.59
CA GLU A 48 14.96 -1.58 4.10
C GLU A 48 14.94 -1.47 2.57
N ASP A 49 15.79 -2.26 1.90
CA ASP A 49 15.87 -2.31 0.44
C ASP A 49 14.58 -2.83 -0.19
N ALA A 50 13.92 -3.78 0.48
CA ALA A 50 12.66 -4.35 0.02
C ALA A 50 11.54 -3.30 0.02
N VAL A 51 11.52 -2.36 0.98
CA VAL A 51 10.56 -1.25 0.98
C VAL A 51 10.69 -0.41 -0.29
N SER A 52 11.92 -0.05 -0.67
CA SER A 52 12.15 0.80 -1.85
C SER A 52 11.80 0.08 -3.15
N LEU A 53 12.19 -1.19 -3.28
CA LEU A 53 11.89 -2.01 -4.45
C LEU A 53 10.38 -2.26 -4.60
N ALA A 54 9.70 -2.61 -3.51
CA ALA A 54 8.27 -2.84 -3.50
C ALA A 54 7.50 -1.57 -3.84
N ALA A 55 7.87 -0.42 -3.25
CA ALA A 55 7.23 0.86 -3.52
C ALA A 55 7.34 1.27 -4.99
N GLU A 56 8.49 1.04 -5.64
CA GLU A 56 8.68 1.30 -7.07
C GLU A 56 7.86 0.34 -7.96
N ALA A 57 7.80 -0.95 -7.60
CA ALA A 57 7.00 -1.95 -8.33
C ALA A 57 5.50 -1.67 -8.21
N ASP A 58 5.03 -1.34 -7.01
CA ASP A 58 3.65 -0.98 -6.71
C ASP A 58 3.24 0.29 -7.45
N ALA A 59 4.11 1.30 -7.44
CA ALA A 59 3.84 2.55 -8.13
C ALA A 59 3.73 2.37 -9.65
N ARG A 60 4.59 1.54 -10.23
CA ARG A 60 4.53 1.21 -11.65
C ARG A 60 3.22 0.51 -12.01
N GLN A 61 2.83 -0.50 -11.24
CA GLN A 61 1.59 -1.25 -11.48
C GLN A 61 0.36 -0.34 -11.42
N LEU A 62 0.27 0.48 -10.38
CA LEU A 62 -0.85 1.41 -10.20
C LEU A 62 -0.92 2.42 -11.36
N VAL A 63 0.21 2.92 -11.85
CA VAL A 63 0.22 3.82 -13.03
C VAL A 63 -0.20 3.08 -14.31
N GLU A 64 0.23 1.84 -14.50
CA GLU A 64 -0.17 1.01 -15.65
C GLU A 64 -1.69 0.72 -15.64
N ASP A 65 -2.29 0.59 -14.46
CA ASP A 65 -3.73 0.41 -14.26
C ASP A 65 -4.53 1.74 -14.26
N GLY A 66 -3.87 2.87 -14.56
CA GLY A 66 -4.50 4.16 -14.80
C GLY A 66 -4.64 5.06 -13.58
N PHE A 67 -4.05 4.70 -12.44
CA PHE A 67 -4.00 5.57 -11.26
C PHE A 67 -2.90 6.62 -11.39
N SER A 68 -3.07 7.74 -10.70
CA SER A 68 -2.03 8.76 -10.54
C SER A 68 -1.37 8.65 -9.17
N ILE A 69 -0.05 8.87 -9.12
CA ILE A 69 0.73 8.77 -7.88
C ILE A 69 1.49 10.05 -7.65
N GLN A 70 1.34 10.59 -6.43
CA GLN A 70 2.15 11.69 -5.94
C GLN A 70 2.96 11.25 -4.73
N TRP A 71 4.28 11.19 -4.90
CA TRP A 71 5.20 10.91 -3.78
C TRP A 71 5.20 12.07 -2.78
N LEU A 72 5.00 11.74 -1.50
CA LEU A 72 5.08 12.68 -0.40
C LEU A 72 6.42 12.60 0.33
N ARG A 73 6.93 11.38 0.55
CA ARG A 73 8.17 11.11 1.28
C ARG A 73 8.86 9.88 0.71
N ARG A 74 10.18 9.95 0.60
CA ARG A 74 11.02 8.86 0.11
C ARG A 74 12.31 8.81 0.93
N TYR A 75 12.40 7.84 1.83
CA TYR A 75 13.57 7.57 2.65
C TYR A 75 13.88 6.07 2.61
N PRO A 76 15.12 5.66 2.88
CA PRO A 76 15.41 4.25 3.12
C PRO A 76 14.45 3.71 4.20
N GLY A 77 13.76 2.60 3.88
CA GLY A 77 12.81 1.95 4.79
C GLY A 77 11.45 2.64 4.95
N PHE A 78 11.21 3.78 4.29
CA PHE A 78 9.92 4.47 4.35
C PHE A 78 9.58 5.19 3.04
N GLN A 79 8.48 4.80 2.41
CA GLN A 79 7.97 5.41 1.19
C GLN A 79 6.49 5.75 1.40
N ALA A 80 6.09 6.99 1.09
CA ALA A 80 4.71 7.43 1.22
C ALA A 80 4.26 8.20 -0.02
N ALA A 81 3.07 7.88 -0.50
CA ALA A 81 2.46 8.50 -1.66
C ALA A 81 0.94 8.65 -1.50
N VAL A 82 0.37 9.55 -2.29
CA VAL A 82 -1.08 9.68 -2.48
C VAL A 82 -1.44 9.10 -3.84
N VAL A 83 -2.50 8.32 -3.87
CA VAL A 83 -3.08 7.72 -5.09
C VAL A 83 -4.41 8.41 -5.38
N ALA A 84 -4.61 8.82 -6.63
CA ALA A 84 -5.85 9.45 -7.11
C ALA A 84 -6.31 8.84 -8.44
#